data_AF-A0A256WR51-F1
#
_entry.id   AF-A0A256WR51-F1
#
_cell.length_a   1.000
_cell.length_b   1.000
_cell.length_c   1.000
_cell.angle_alpha   90.00
_cell.angle_beta   90.00
_cell.angle_gamma   90.00
#
_symmetry.space_group_name_H-M   'P 1'
#
loop_
_entity.id
_entity.type
_entity.pdbx_description
1 polymer ?
#
loop_
_entity_poly.entity_id
_entity_poly.type
_entity_poly.pdbx_seq_one_letter_code
_entity_poly.pdbx_strand_id
1 'polypeptide(L)'
;MTIVVAVVLAIAWVHYGSINESEDPRVLEAKVMYKRYDILAEQKKYDSILILLNNMEHIYLNFEDYKDSYEVGVICNNRAATFITVALFETSDSTEKQFLLKRARNNVKRSIQIYKNWQHTFAAYDLLQIRAYVNPIYDQPNPLFKLDEIAAYKEKRTQEMIVAQRELPRRLSVSYTNLGMIQRHQGKTKEALESYKEAIDLWDKNYTAKNNVKVIMGLPVEKPNVLERLFPPEK
;
A
#
# COMPACT_ATOMS: atom_id res chain seq x y z
N MET A 1 6.52 -34.71 -19.68
CA MET A 1 5.82 -33.55 -19.09
C MET A 1 6.14 -33.36 -17.61
N THR A 2 6.39 -34.40 -16.83
CA THR A 2 6.65 -34.34 -15.38
C THR A 2 8.04 -33.81 -14.99
N ILE A 3 9.09 -34.11 -15.76
CA ILE A 3 10.47 -33.69 -15.44
C ILE A 3 10.67 -32.18 -15.65
N VAL A 4 10.05 -31.58 -16.68
CA VAL A 4 10.15 -30.14 -16.98
C VAL A 4 9.43 -29.31 -15.92
N VAL A 5 8.28 -29.78 -15.42
CA VAL A 5 7.53 -29.13 -14.33
C VAL A 5 8.33 -29.15 -13.02
N ALA A 6 9.01 -30.25 -12.70
CA ALA A 6 9.85 -30.36 -11.51
C ALA A 6 11.07 -29.42 -11.56
N VAL A 7 11.70 -29.26 -12.73
CA VAL A 7 12.84 -28.34 -12.92
C VAL A 7 12.40 -26.88 -12.83
N VAL A 8 11.25 -26.52 -13.40
CA VAL A 8 10.68 -25.17 -13.29
C VAL A 8 10.31 -24.84 -11.84
N LEU A 9 9.75 -25.79 -11.09
CA LEU A 9 9.44 -25.62 -9.67
C LEU A 9 10.71 -25.54 -8.80
N ALA A 10 11.78 -26.26 -9.14
CA ALA A 10 13.06 -26.16 -8.45
C ALA A 10 13.76 -24.82 -8.72
N ILE A 11 13.73 -24.31 -9.95
CA ILE A 11 14.27 -22.98 -10.29
C ILE A 11 13.45 -21.89 -9.61
N ALA A 12 12.12 -22.01 -9.57
CA ALA A 12 11.26 -21.11 -8.82
C ALA A 12 11.55 -21.20 -7.31
N TRP A 13 11.74 -22.39 -6.74
CA TRP A 13 12.05 -22.55 -5.32
C TRP A 13 13.42 -22.00 -4.93
N VAL A 14 14.45 -22.16 -5.76
CA VAL A 14 15.77 -21.55 -5.53
C VAL A 14 15.74 -20.04 -5.74
N HIS A 15 15.02 -19.55 -6.76
CA HIS A 15 14.89 -18.11 -7.05
C HIS A 15 14.02 -17.38 -6.01
N TYR A 16 12.90 -17.96 -5.59
CA TYR A 16 12.03 -17.39 -4.54
C TYR A 16 12.54 -17.68 -3.12
N GLY A 17 13.31 -18.75 -2.92
CA GLY A 17 14.00 -19.06 -1.66
C GLY A 17 15.08 -18.03 -1.36
N SER A 18 15.92 -17.68 -2.34
CA SER A 18 16.98 -16.67 -2.15
C SER A 18 16.44 -15.24 -2.06
N ILE A 19 15.30 -14.93 -2.71
CA ILE A 19 14.65 -13.59 -2.64
C ILE A 19 13.95 -13.35 -1.28
N ASN A 20 13.70 -14.40 -0.50
CA ASN A 20 13.14 -14.32 0.85
C ASN A 20 14.23 -14.22 1.95
N GLU A 21 15.49 -14.53 1.63
CA GLU A 21 16.61 -14.51 2.59
C GLU A 21 17.29 -13.14 2.68
N SER A 22 17.18 -12.29 1.66
CA SER A 22 17.82 -10.95 1.62
C SER A 22 16.88 -9.79 2.00
N GLU A 23 15.85 -10.07 2.80
CA GLU A 23 14.97 -9.03 3.34
C GLU A 23 15.71 -8.19 4.39
N ASP A 24 15.45 -6.88 4.42
CA ASP A 24 16.01 -5.99 5.45
C ASP A 24 15.58 -6.48 6.85
N PRO A 25 16.51 -6.99 7.68
CA PRO A 25 16.19 -7.64 8.94
C PRO A 25 15.56 -6.66 9.95
N ARG A 26 15.73 -5.34 9.76
CA ARG A 26 15.12 -4.29 10.58
C ARG A 26 13.60 -4.29 10.49
N VAL A 27 13.05 -4.63 9.32
CA VAL A 27 11.61 -4.54 9.02
C VAL A 27 10.99 -5.89 8.63
N LEU A 28 11.78 -6.97 8.68
CA LEU A 28 11.33 -8.32 8.33
C LEU A 28 10.08 -8.74 9.10
N GLU A 29 10.02 -8.43 10.40
CA GLU A 29 8.85 -8.75 11.21
C GLU A 29 7.57 -8.07 10.68
N ALA A 30 7.65 -6.79 10.29
CA ALA A 30 6.51 -6.07 9.71
C ALA A 30 6.08 -6.70 8.37
N LYS A 31 7.04 -7.13 7.53
CA LYS A 31 6.74 -7.82 6.26
C LYS A 31 6.07 -9.18 6.50
N VAL A 32 6.50 -9.93 7.53
CA VAL A 32 5.87 -11.20 7.92
C VAL A 32 4.45 -10.97 8.46
N MET A 33 4.24 -9.93 9.27
CA MET A 33 2.91 -9.55 9.74
C MET A 33 1.97 -9.26 8.57
N TYR A 34 2.43 -8.50 7.56
CA TYR A 34 1.60 -8.12 6.42
C TYR A 34 1.04 -9.32 5.64
N LYS A 35 1.75 -10.46 5.60
CA LYS A 35 1.27 -11.70 4.96
C LYS A 35 -0.02 -12.25 5.59
N ARG A 36 -0.36 -11.85 6.83
CA ARG A 36 -1.60 -12.24 7.51
C ARG A 36 -2.77 -11.28 7.23
N TYR A 37 -2.52 -10.12 6.62
CA TYR A 37 -3.52 -9.09 6.38
C TYR A 37 -4.71 -9.62 5.58
N ASP A 38 -4.46 -10.27 4.45
CA ASP A 38 -5.51 -10.76 3.55
C ASP A 38 -6.42 -11.79 4.24
N ILE A 39 -5.82 -12.72 4.99
CA ILE A 39 -6.55 -13.73 5.77
C ILE A 39 -7.46 -13.07 6.82
N LEU A 40 -6.97 -12.05 7.52
CA LEU A 40 -7.78 -11.32 8.50
C LEU A 40 -8.89 -10.51 7.83
N ALA A 41 -8.63 -9.93 6.66
CA ALA A 41 -9.62 -9.20 5.88
C ALA A 41 -10.74 -10.12 5.36
N GLU A 42 -10.40 -11.29 4.84
CA GLU A 42 -11.37 -12.32 4.42
C GLU A 42 -12.25 -12.78 5.59
N GLN A 43 -11.65 -12.94 6.77
CA GLN A 43 -12.36 -13.31 8.00
C GLN A 43 -13.07 -12.13 8.68
N LYS A 44 -13.01 -10.92 8.10
CA LYS A 44 -13.59 -9.68 8.65
C LYS A 44 -13.13 -9.38 10.09
N LYS A 45 -11.90 -9.76 10.45
CA LYS A 45 -11.32 -9.53 11.78
C LYS A 45 -10.74 -8.12 11.91
N TYR A 46 -11.60 -7.10 11.83
CA TYR A 46 -11.18 -5.70 11.72
C TYR A 46 -10.31 -5.21 12.90
N ASP A 47 -10.64 -5.59 14.13
CA ASP A 47 -9.81 -5.22 15.29
C ASP A 47 -8.40 -5.82 15.20
N SER A 48 -8.29 -7.08 14.78
CA SER A 48 -7.00 -7.74 14.56
C SER A 48 -6.21 -7.07 13.44
N ILE A 49 -6.88 -6.61 12.37
CA ILE A 49 -6.24 -5.83 11.31
C ILE A 49 -5.69 -4.52 11.87
N LEU A 50 -6.46 -3.78 12.68
CA LEU A 50 -6.01 -2.52 13.26
C LEU A 50 -4.80 -2.71 14.19
N ILE A 51 -4.79 -3.76 15.02
CA ILE A 51 -3.66 -4.11 15.89
C ILE A 51 -2.43 -4.45 15.03
N LEU A 52 -2.60 -5.30 14.01
CA LEU A 52 -1.53 -5.70 13.10
C LEU A 52 -0.89 -4.48 12.42
N LEU A 53 -1.71 -3.57 11.89
CA LEU A 53 -1.24 -2.35 11.23
C LEU A 53 -0.51 -1.40 12.19
N ASN A 54 -0.95 -1.29 13.45
CA ASN A 54 -0.28 -0.49 14.46
C ASN A 54 1.10 -1.06 14.81
N ASN A 55 1.22 -2.39 14.95
CA ASN A 55 2.50 -3.03 15.25
C ASN A 55 3.49 -2.88 14.08
N MET A 56 3.02 -3.08 12.85
CA MET A 56 3.85 -2.84 11.65
C MET A 56 4.34 -1.39 11.59
N GLU A 57 3.45 -0.43 11.82
CA GLU A 57 3.82 0.98 11.82
C GLU A 57 4.85 1.29 12.91
N HIS A 58 4.68 0.74 14.11
CA HIS A 58 5.64 0.94 15.20
C HIS A 58 7.05 0.46 14.81
N ILE A 59 7.17 -0.66 14.11
CA ILE A 59 8.46 -1.15 13.58
C ILE A 59 9.08 -0.14 12.61
N TYR A 60 8.32 0.33 11.62
CA TYR A 60 8.83 1.27 10.62
C TYR A 60 9.23 2.62 11.21
N LEU A 61 8.53 3.10 12.23
CA LEU A 61 8.82 4.38 12.88
C LEU A 61 10.15 4.38 13.66
N ASN A 62 10.74 3.21 13.94
CA ASN A 62 12.05 3.11 14.60
C ASN A 62 13.23 3.36 13.66
N PHE A 63 13.00 3.51 12.35
CA PHE A 63 14.06 3.69 11.35
C PHE A 63 13.83 4.94 10.50
N GLU A 64 14.83 5.82 10.44
CA GLU A 64 14.75 7.12 9.76
C GLU A 64 14.39 6.98 8.27
N ASP A 65 14.91 5.94 7.60
CA ASP A 65 14.66 5.63 6.20
C ASP A 65 13.29 4.99 5.93
N TYR A 66 12.57 4.60 6.98
CA TYR A 66 11.22 4.01 6.87
C TYR A 66 10.09 4.86 7.45
N LYS A 67 10.34 5.75 8.41
CA LYS A 67 9.25 6.44 9.14
C LYS A 67 8.30 7.27 8.25
N ASP A 68 8.80 7.78 7.13
CA ASP A 68 8.06 8.54 6.11
C ASP A 68 8.08 7.85 4.74
N SER A 69 8.23 6.53 4.74
CA SER A 69 8.35 5.72 3.53
C SER A 69 7.00 5.36 2.90
N TYR A 70 7.09 4.86 1.67
CA TYR A 70 5.98 4.27 0.93
C TYR A 70 5.17 3.26 1.76
N GLU A 71 5.84 2.41 2.55
CA GLU A 71 5.25 1.37 3.38
C GLU A 71 4.32 1.94 4.47
N VAL A 72 4.73 3.02 5.13
CA VAL A 72 3.90 3.72 6.13
C VAL A 72 2.67 4.34 5.47
N GLY A 73 2.82 4.85 4.25
CA GLY A 73 1.71 5.31 3.43
C GLY A 73 0.68 4.20 3.14
N VAL A 74 1.14 2.96 2.88
CA VAL A 74 0.29 1.78 2.68
C VAL A 74 -0.46 1.44 3.96
N ILE A 75 0.24 1.41 5.10
CA ILE A 75 -0.37 1.12 6.41
C ILE A 75 -1.48 2.13 6.73
N CYS A 76 -1.19 3.42 6.57
CA CYS A 76 -2.17 4.48 6.80
C CYS A 76 -3.41 4.29 5.92
N ASN A 77 -3.25 4.02 4.63
CA ASN A 77 -4.39 3.83 3.73
C ASN A 77 -5.19 2.56 4.06
N ASN A 78 -4.53 1.44 4.39
CA ASN A 78 -5.21 0.20 4.77
C ASN A 78 -5.99 0.38 6.08
N ARG A 79 -5.46 1.15 7.03
CA ARG A 79 -6.16 1.51 8.26
C ARG A 79 -7.40 2.34 7.97
N ALA A 80 -7.28 3.32 7.07
CA ALA A 80 -8.43 4.09 6.62
C ALA A 80 -9.51 3.23 5.95
N ALA A 81 -9.12 2.34 5.03
CA ALA A 81 -10.04 1.42 4.36
C ALA A 81 -10.78 0.54 5.39
N THR A 82 -10.07 0.04 6.41
CA THR A 82 -10.66 -0.73 7.52
C THR A 82 -11.73 0.07 8.25
N PHE A 83 -11.44 1.32 8.64
CA PHE A 83 -12.43 2.19 9.28
C PHE A 83 -13.62 2.53 8.37
N ILE A 84 -13.40 2.75 7.07
CA ILE A 84 -14.47 2.97 6.09
C ILE A 84 -15.38 1.75 6.03
N THR A 85 -14.81 0.55 5.91
CA THR A 85 -15.59 -0.70 5.85
C THR A 85 -16.48 -0.86 7.08
N VAL A 86 -15.92 -0.71 8.28
CA VAL A 86 -16.70 -0.80 9.52
C VAL A 86 -17.81 0.25 9.57
N ALA A 87 -17.49 1.51 9.22
CA ALA A 87 -18.45 2.62 9.26
C ALA A 87 -19.62 2.48 8.27
N LEU A 88 -19.41 1.79 7.15
CA LEU A 88 -20.39 1.68 6.08
C LEU A 88 -21.19 0.38 6.11
N PHE A 89 -20.63 -0.69 6.68
CA PHE A 89 -21.21 -2.03 6.56
C PHE A 89 -21.42 -2.77 7.89
N GLU A 90 -20.76 -2.35 8.97
CA GLU A 90 -20.75 -3.13 10.22
C GLU A 90 -21.43 -2.41 11.39
N THR A 91 -21.72 -1.11 11.27
CA THR A 91 -22.51 -0.36 12.26
C THR A 91 -23.67 0.39 11.63
N SER A 92 -24.81 0.38 12.32
CA SER A 92 -25.97 1.24 12.04
C SER A 92 -26.01 2.49 12.92
N ASP A 93 -25.15 2.60 13.93
CA ASP A 93 -25.12 3.75 14.82
C ASP A 93 -24.49 4.96 14.12
N SER A 94 -25.25 6.06 14.08
CA SER A 94 -24.84 7.27 13.35
C SER A 94 -23.63 7.97 14.00
N THR A 95 -23.49 7.88 15.32
CA THR A 95 -22.41 8.53 16.07
C THR A 95 -21.11 7.76 15.86
N GLU A 96 -21.15 6.44 16.00
CA GLU A 96 -20.04 5.54 15.76
C GLU A 96 -19.57 5.65 14.30
N LYS A 97 -20.50 5.65 13.35
CA LYS A 97 -20.19 5.87 11.93
C LYS A 97 -19.42 7.17 11.70
N GLN A 98 -19.86 8.30 12.27
CA GLN A 98 -19.15 9.57 12.11
C GLN A 98 -17.77 9.55 12.79
N PHE A 99 -17.64 8.90 13.93
CA PHE A 99 -16.36 8.71 14.61
C PHE A 99 -15.38 7.90 13.76
N LEU A 100 -15.81 6.77 13.19
CA LEU A 100 -15.01 5.93 12.32
C LEU A 100 -14.61 6.66 11.02
N LEU A 101 -15.53 7.38 10.39
CA LEU A 101 -15.23 8.20 9.21
C LEU A 101 -14.22 9.32 9.52
N LYS A 102 -14.24 9.89 10.73
CA LYS A 102 -13.22 10.85 11.19
C LYS A 102 -11.85 10.18 11.34
N ARG A 103 -11.78 8.98 11.95
CA ARG A 103 -10.52 8.20 12.05
C ARG A 103 -9.98 7.81 10.68
N ALA A 104 -10.86 7.40 9.77
CA ALA A 104 -10.51 7.11 8.39
C ALA A 104 -9.90 8.34 7.70
N ARG A 105 -10.55 9.50 7.81
CA ARG A 105 -10.08 10.75 7.20
C ARG A 105 -8.67 11.12 7.63
N ASN A 106 -8.38 11.01 8.94
CA ASN A 106 -7.05 11.32 9.46
C ASN A 106 -5.97 10.41 8.86
N ASN A 107 -6.26 9.12 8.73
CA ASN A 107 -5.35 8.14 8.14
C ASN A 107 -5.17 8.35 6.62
N VAL A 108 -6.24 8.62 5.88
CA VAL A 108 -6.13 8.93 4.43
C VAL A 108 -5.32 10.19 4.21
N LYS A 109 -5.56 11.26 4.97
CA LYS A 109 -4.79 12.51 4.84
C LYS A 109 -3.30 12.27 5.09
N ARG A 110 -2.96 11.48 6.11
CA ARG A 110 -1.56 11.11 6.38
C ARG A 110 -0.96 10.26 5.27
N SER A 111 -1.69 9.29 4.74
CA SER A 111 -1.25 8.50 3.57
C SER A 111 -0.96 9.38 2.36
N ILE A 112 -1.88 10.29 2.01
CA ILE A 112 -1.69 11.24 0.90
C ILE A 112 -0.45 12.11 1.15
N GLN A 113 -0.27 12.64 2.36
CA GLN A 113 0.89 13.46 2.69
C GLN A 113 2.21 12.69 2.52
N ILE A 114 2.28 11.47 3.05
CA ILE A 114 3.46 10.60 2.93
C ILE A 114 3.76 10.33 1.45
N TYR A 115 2.75 9.91 0.67
CA TYR A 115 2.93 9.61 -0.74
C TYR A 115 3.36 10.84 -1.55
N LYS A 116 2.79 12.02 -1.30
CA LYS A 116 3.20 13.24 -2.00
C LYS A 116 4.63 13.67 -1.65
N ASN A 117 5.01 13.56 -0.38
CA ASN A 117 6.39 13.84 0.04
C ASN A 117 7.37 12.84 -0.58
N TRP A 118 7.04 11.56 -0.54
CA TRP A 118 7.85 10.50 -1.13
C TRP A 118 7.96 10.66 -2.65
N GLN A 119 6.85 10.99 -3.33
CA GLN A 119 6.83 11.31 -4.77
C GLN A 119 7.75 12.48 -5.09
N HIS A 120 7.63 13.58 -4.35
CA HIS A 120 8.45 14.76 -4.55
C HIS A 120 9.95 14.44 -4.45
N THR A 121 10.33 13.59 -3.50
CA THR A 121 11.73 13.21 -3.29
C THR A 121 12.23 12.22 -4.34
N PHE A 122 11.47 11.16 -4.62
CA PHE A 122 12.00 10.00 -5.33
C PHE A 122 11.46 9.80 -6.74
N ALA A 123 10.41 10.50 -7.20
CA ALA A 123 9.79 10.20 -8.50
C ALA A 123 10.72 10.37 -9.70
N ALA A 124 11.68 11.31 -9.61
CA ALA A 124 12.64 11.57 -10.69
C ALA A 124 13.95 10.79 -10.55
N TYR A 125 14.13 10.02 -9.49
CA TYR A 125 15.39 9.31 -9.25
C TYR A 125 15.48 8.10 -10.17
N ASP A 126 16.62 7.96 -10.85
CA ASP A 126 16.97 6.72 -11.57
C ASP A 126 17.56 5.66 -10.62
N LEU A 127 17.89 4.48 -11.17
CA LEU A 127 18.47 3.38 -10.40
C LEU A 127 19.75 3.77 -9.67
N LEU A 128 20.62 4.58 -10.29
CA LEU A 128 21.89 4.98 -9.70
C LEU A 128 21.68 5.96 -8.54
N GLN A 129 20.74 6.89 -8.69
CA GLN A 129 20.37 7.85 -7.64
C GLN A 129 19.71 7.16 -6.45
N ILE A 130 18.84 6.17 -6.69
CA ILE A 130 18.27 5.35 -5.61
C ILE A 130 19.37 4.55 -4.90
N ARG A 131 20.30 3.92 -5.64
CA ARG A 131 21.44 3.23 -5.01
C ARG A 131 22.32 4.17 -4.18
N ALA A 132 22.59 5.37 -4.68
CA ALA A 132 23.36 6.38 -3.95
C ALA A 132 22.67 6.83 -2.66
N TYR A 133 21.33 6.85 -2.64
CA TYR A 133 20.53 7.08 -1.42
C TYR A 133 20.54 5.88 -0.47
N VAL A 134 20.40 4.66 -0.99
CA VAL A 134 20.27 3.42 -0.21
C VAL A 134 21.59 2.98 0.42
N ASN A 135 22.69 3.01 -0.33
CA ASN A 135 23.97 2.44 0.12
C ASN A 135 24.43 2.96 1.50
N PRO A 136 24.46 4.29 1.76
CA PRO A 136 24.92 4.83 3.03
C PRO A 136 24.13 4.37 4.25
N ILE A 137 22.87 3.96 4.07
CA ILE A 137 22.01 3.45 5.16
C ILE A 137 22.53 2.11 5.68
N TYR A 138 22.93 1.23 4.75
CA TYR A 138 23.40 -0.13 5.07
C TYR A 138 24.91 -0.21 5.30
N ASP A 139 25.66 0.85 4.97
CA ASP A 139 27.07 0.98 5.33
C ASP A 139 27.28 1.35 6.81
N GLN A 140 26.23 1.82 7.49
CA GLN A 140 26.29 2.06 8.94
C GLN A 140 26.35 0.74 9.72
N PRO A 141 27.19 0.63 10.76
CA PRO A 141 27.19 -0.52 11.64
C PRO A 141 25.81 -0.75 12.26
N ASN A 142 25.25 -1.95 12.06
CA ASN A 142 23.98 -2.36 12.65
C ASN A 142 24.08 -3.82 13.10
N PRO A 143 23.79 -4.16 14.36
CA PRO A 143 23.90 -5.53 14.86
C PRO A 143 22.94 -6.52 14.18
N LEU A 144 21.90 -6.04 13.50
CA LEU A 144 20.99 -6.88 12.74
C LEU A 144 21.53 -7.26 11.36
N PHE A 145 22.54 -6.55 10.84
CA PHE A 145 23.10 -6.81 9.52
C PHE A 145 24.22 -7.85 9.59
N LYS A 146 24.10 -8.89 8.77
CA LYS A 146 25.18 -9.83 8.52
C LYS A 146 26.06 -9.30 7.40
N LEU A 147 27.37 -9.25 7.62
CA LEU A 147 28.33 -8.59 6.72
C LEU A 147 28.31 -9.15 5.29
N ASP A 148 28.12 -10.46 5.15
CA ASP A 148 28.05 -11.17 3.87
C ASP A 148 26.72 -10.95 3.12
N GLU A 149 25.67 -10.48 3.81
CA GLU A 149 24.35 -10.22 3.22
C GLU A 149 24.09 -8.72 2.93
N ILE A 150 24.93 -7.79 3.43
CA ILE A 150 24.74 -6.33 3.27
C ILE A 150 24.51 -5.91 1.81
N ALA A 151 25.28 -6.47 0.87
CA ALA A 151 25.12 -6.17 -0.55
C ALA A 151 23.73 -6.57 -1.08
N ALA A 152 23.20 -7.69 -0.59
CA ALA A 152 21.88 -8.18 -0.97
C ALA A 152 20.76 -7.32 -0.37
N TYR A 153 20.90 -6.87 0.89
CA TYR A 153 19.94 -5.93 1.51
C TYR A 153 19.86 -4.61 0.73
N LYS A 154 21.01 -4.06 0.33
CA LYS A 154 21.08 -2.82 -0.49
C LYS A 154 20.37 -2.97 -1.83
N GLU A 155 20.64 -4.06 -2.54
CA GLU A 155 20.01 -4.31 -3.83
C GLU A 155 18.51 -4.55 -3.67
N LYS A 156 18.09 -5.33 -2.68
CA LYS A 156 16.67 -5.55 -2.37
C LYS A 156 15.95 -4.24 -2.09
N ARG A 157 16.48 -3.40 -1.19
CA ARG A 157 15.87 -2.11 -0.84
C ARG A 157 15.81 -1.17 -2.05
N THR A 158 16.86 -1.16 -2.87
CA THR A 158 16.88 -0.41 -4.14
C THR A 158 15.72 -0.84 -5.03
N GLN A 159 15.55 -2.15 -5.27
CA GLN A 159 14.46 -2.66 -6.10
C GLN A 159 13.08 -2.35 -5.52
N GLU A 160 12.91 -2.43 -4.21
CA GLU A 160 11.66 -2.06 -3.55
C GLU A 160 11.28 -0.59 -3.77
N MET A 161 12.26 0.32 -3.72
CA MET A 161 12.02 1.73 -4.04
C MET A 161 11.65 1.95 -5.50
N ILE A 162 12.27 1.23 -6.45
CA ILE A 162 11.91 1.29 -7.87
C ILE A 162 10.49 0.73 -8.13
N VAL A 163 10.10 -0.33 -7.44
CA VAL A 163 8.72 -0.85 -7.50
C VAL A 163 7.76 0.17 -6.89
N ALA A 164 8.12 0.77 -5.75
CA ALA A 164 7.32 1.82 -5.11
C ALA A 164 7.09 3.02 -6.04
N GLN A 165 8.08 3.47 -6.80
CA GLN A 165 7.92 4.54 -7.80
C GLN A 165 6.83 4.21 -8.82
N ARG A 166 6.84 2.98 -9.36
CA ARG A 166 5.87 2.51 -10.35
C ARG A 166 4.46 2.37 -9.78
N GLU A 167 4.37 1.88 -8.54
CA GLU A 167 3.09 1.63 -7.87
C GLU A 167 2.47 2.87 -7.23
N LEU A 168 3.24 3.95 -7.04
CA LEU A 168 2.82 5.14 -6.31
C LEU A 168 1.58 5.82 -6.92
N PRO A 169 1.47 6.05 -8.24
CA PRO A 169 0.27 6.68 -8.81
C PRO A 169 -0.99 5.87 -8.51
N ARG A 170 -0.90 4.54 -8.66
CA ARG A 170 -1.98 3.61 -8.33
C ARG A 170 -2.35 3.72 -6.86
N ARG A 171 -1.40 3.66 -5.92
CA ARG A 171 -1.69 3.71 -4.47
C ARG A 171 -2.20 5.07 -4.02
N LEU A 172 -1.64 6.16 -4.53
CA LEU A 172 -2.11 7.51 -4.23
C LEU A 172 -3.55 7.71 -4.76
N SER A 173 -3.88 7.15 -5.93
CA SER A 173 -5.26 7.18 -6.44
C SER A 173 -6.25 6.47 -5.50
N VAL A 174 -5.85 5.35 -4.88
CA VAL A 174 -6.70 4.65 -3.90
C VAL A 174 -6.90 5.51 -2.65
N SER A 175 -5.86 6.20 -2.17
CA SER A 175 -6.00 7.12 -1.04
C SER A 175 -6.97 8.27 -1.35
N TYR A 176 -6.89 8.87 -2.54
CA TYR A 176 -7.86 9.89 -2.98
C TYR A 176 -9.28 9.32 -3.15
N THR A 177 -9.41 8.08 -3.62
CA THR A 177 -10.71 7.38 -3.69
C THR A 177 -11.33 7.23 -2.31
N ASN A 178 -10.54 6.78 -1.32
CA ASN A 178 -10.97 6.65 0.06
C ASN A 178 -11.37 8.01 0.66
N LEU A 179 -10.63 9.09 0.35
CA LEU A 179 -10.99 10.45 0.76
C LEU A 179 -12.36 10.86 0.18
N GLY A 180 -12.58 10.60 -1.11
CA GLY A 180 -13.83 10.88 -1.80
C GLY A 180 -15.01 10.11 -1.19
N MET A 181 -14.81 8.84 -0.84
CA MET A 181 -15.85 8.03 -0.18
C MET A 181 -16.24 8.63 1.17
N ILE A 182 -15.24 9.01 1.98
CA ILE A 182 -15.46 9.65 3.28
C ILE A 182 -16.24 10.98 3.09
N GLN A 183 -15.81 11.84 2.17
CA GLN A 183 -16.45 13.12 1.89
C GLN A 183 -17.91 12.94 1.42
N ARG A 184 -18.17 12.01 0.49
CA ARG A 184 -19.51 11.68 0.00
C ARG A 184 -20.44 11.27 1.14
N HIS A 185 -19.98 10.38 2.03
CA HIS A 185 -20.77 9.94 3.18
C HIS A 185 -20.95 11.00 4.28
N GLN A 186 -20.27 12.14 4.16
CA GLN A 186 -20.42 13.31 5.02
C GLN A 186 -21.18 14.45 4.35
N GLY A 187 -21.82 14.19 3.19
CA GLY A 187 -22.59 15.20 2.44
C GLY A 187 -21.72 16.20 1.66
N LYS A 188 -20.41 15.98 1.61
CA LYS A 188 -19.43 16.84 0.92
C LYS A 188 -19.25 16.42 -0.53
N THR A 189 -20.33 16.50 -1.29
CA THR A 189 -20.39 15.95 -2.66
C THR A 189 -19.39 16.62 -3.59
N LYS A 190 -19.20 17.94 -3.49
CA LYS A 190 -18.27 18.68 -4.34
C LYS A 190 -16.83 18.24 -4.09
N GLU A 191 -16.41 18.20 -2.83
CA GLU A 191 -15.07 17.76 -2.46
C GLU A 191 -14.83 16.28 -2.79
N ALA A 192 -15.88 15.45 -2.71
CA ALA A 192 -15.80 14.05 -3.13
C ALA A 192 -15.49 13.94 -4.63
N LEU A 193 -16.18 14.70 -5.48
CA LEU A 193 -15.93 14.73 -6.93
C LEU A 193 -14.51 15.23 -7.25
N GLU A 194 -14.01 16.24 -6.53
CA GLU A 194 -12.63 16.69 -6.64
C GLU A 194 -11.64 15.56 -6.30
N SER A 195 -11.83 14.87 -5.18
CA SER A 195 -10.97 13.74 -4.80
C SER A 195 -11.03 12.58 -5.80
N TYR A 196 -12.20 12.25 -6.34
CA TYR A 196 -12.29 11.21 -7.37
C TYR A 196 -11.64 11.63 -8.68
N LYS A 197 -11.72 12.91 -9.05
CA LYS A 197 -11.01 13.44 -10.21
C LYS A 197 -9.50 13.27 -10.04
N GLU A 198 -8.94 13.70 -8.90
CA GLU A 198 -7.52 13.50 -8.58
C GLU A 198 -7.13 12.02 -8.65
N ALA A 199 -7.98 11.11 -8.14
CA ALA A 199 -7.73 9.68 -8.24
C ALA A 199 -7.66 9.19 -9.70
N ILE A 200 -8.58 9.63 -10.56
CA ILE A 200 -8.64 9.23 -11.97
C ILE A 200 -7.46 9.84 -12.75
N ASP A 201 -7.07 11.07 -12.47
CA ASP A 201 -5.93 11.75 -13.10
C ASP A 201 -4.60 11.06 -12.74
N LEU A 202 -4.49 10.52 -11.51
CA LEU A 202 -3.32 9.73 -11.08
C LEU A 202 -3.30 8.31 -11.67
N TRP A 203 -4.45 7.67 -11.78
CA TRP A 203 -4.59 6.31 -12.30
C TRP A 203 -5.96 6.12 -12.94
N ASP A 204 -5.99 6.21 -14.26
CA ASP A 204 -7.22 6.12 -15.06
C ASP A 204 -7.92 4.76 -14.94
N LYS A 205 -7.20 3.69 -14.58
CA LYS A 205 -7.77 2.36 -14.32
C LYS A 205 -8.37 2.22 -12.92
N ASN A 206 -8.50 3.31 -12.15
CA ASN A 206 -9.23 3.32 -10.89
C ASN A 206 -10.76 3.27 -11.10
N TYR A 207 -11.28 2.08 -11.40
CA TYR A 207 -12.71 1.84 -11.59
C TYR A 207 -13.55 2.18 -10.35
N THR A 208 -12.98 2.07 -9.14
CA THR A 208 -13.68 2.43 -7.90
C THR A 208 -13.97 3.92 -7.84
N ALA A 209 -13.00 4.78 -8.19
CA ALA A 209 -13.20 6.23 -8.28
C ALA A 209 -14.23 6.57 -9.37
N LYS A 210 -14.06 6.01 -10.59
CA LYS A 210 -15.01 6.20 -11.70
C LYS A 210 -16.44 5.82 -11.30
N ASN A 211 -16.62 4.68 -10.66
CA ASN A 211 -17.94 4.23 -10.23
C ASN A 211 -18.54 5.11 -9.14
N ASN A 212 -17.74 5.62 -8.21
CA ASN A 212 -18.25 6.56 -7.22
C ASN A 212 -18.71 7.89 -7.85
N VAL A 213 -18.02 8.38 -8.89
CA VAL A 213 -18.49 9.53 -9.68
C VAL A 213 -19.83 9.20 -10.33
N LYS A 214 -19.96 8.04 -10.98
CA LYS A 214 -21.21 7.63 -11.62
C LYS A 214 -22.37 7.51 -10.64
N VAL A 215 -22.12 6.96 -9.45
CA VAL A 215 -23.13 6.89 -8.39
C VAL A 215 -23.57 8.29 -7.96
N ILE A 216 -22.66 9.26 -7.84
CA ILE A 216 -23.02 10.67 -7.55
C ILE A 216 -23.86 11.27 -8.70
N MET A 217 -23.55 10.93 -9.95
CA MET A 217 -24.23 11.43 -11.15
C MET A 217 -25.52 10.67 -11.52
N GLY A 218 -25.90 9.61 -10.79
CA GLY A 218 -27.06 8.77 -11.14
C GLY A 218 -26.86 7.90 -12.38
N LEU A 219 -25.62 7.56 -12.72
CA LEU A 219 -25.24 6.80 -13.90
C LEU A 219 -24.92 5.32 -13.58
N PRO A 220 -25.04 4.39 -14.56
CA PRO A 220 -24.72 2.99 -14.36
C PRO A 220 -23.23 2.75 -14.10
N VAL A 221 -22.89 1.91 -13.13
CA VAL A 221 -21.50 1.57 -12.77
C VAL A 221 -20.87 0.65 -13.81
N GLU A 222 -19.57 0.85 -14.07
CA GLU A 222 -18.75 -0.03 -14.91
C GLU A 222 -18.10 -1.13 -14.06
N LYS A 223 -17.93 -2.32 -14.62
CA LYS A 223 -17.10 -3.37 -14.02
C LYS A 223 -15.92 -3.65 -14.94
N PRO A 224 -14.74 -4.00 -14.41
CA PRO A 224 -13.65 -4.50 -15.23
C PRO A 224 -14.16 -5.66 -16.08
N ASN A 225 -13.78 -5.69 -17.35
CA ASN A 225 -14.16 -6.77 -18.26
C ASN A 225 -13.44 -8.07 -17.86
N VAL A 226 -13.84 -9.20 -18.45
CA VAL A 226 -13.27 -10.52 -18.09
C VAL A 226 -11.77 -10.56 -18.31
N LEU A 227 -11.26 -9.96 -19.39
CA LEU A 227 -9.83 -9.91 -19.68
C LEU A 227 -9.08 -9.08 -18.63
N GLU A 228 -9.61 -7.94 -18.19
CA GLU A 228 -9.01 -7.12 -17.13
C GLU A 228 -9.05 -7.78 -15.75
N ARG A 229 -10.00 -8.69 -15.51
CA ARG A 229 -10.04 -9.49 -14.27
C ARG A 229 -9.03 -10.63 -14.28
N LEU A 230 -8.86 -11.27 -15.45
CA LEU A 230 -7.92 -12.38 -15.64
C LEU A 230 -6.48 -11.88 -15.77
N PHE A 231 -6.31 -10.70 -16.37
CA PHE A 231 -5.05 -10.00 -16.56
C PHE A 231 -5.18 -8.57 -16.03
N PRO A 232 -5.22 -8.40 -14.69
CA PRO A 232 -5.13 -7.08 -14.11
C PRO A 232 -3.86 -6.43 -14.64
N PRO A 233 -3.92 -5.16 -15.10
CA PRO A 233 -2.74 -4.46 -15.58
C PRO A 233 -1.78 -4.27 -14.41
N GLU A 234 -0.85 -5.22 -14.35
CA GLU A 234 0.33 -5.38 -13.48
C GLU A 234 0.02 -5.64 -11.98
N LYS A 235 0.40 -6.85 -11.55
CA LYS A 235 0.69 -7.24 -10.16
C LYS A 235 2.20 -7.23 -9.98
#